data_AF-M3AY75-F1
#
_entry.id   AF-M3AY75-F1
#
_cell.length_a   1.000
_cell.length_b   1.000
_cell.length_c   1.000
_cell.angle_alpha   90.00
_cell.angle_beta   90.00
_cell.angle_gamma   90.00
#
_symmetry.space_group_name_H-M   'P 1'
#
loop_
_entity.id
_entity.type
_entity.pdbx_description
1 polymer ?
#
loop_
_entity_poly.entity_id
_entity_poly.type
_entity_poly.pdbx_seq_one_letter_code
_entity_poly.pdbx_strand_id
1 'polypeptide(L)'
;MSNDTEMQDATGGAEVNGAGEDFAFEKQRLRLLPGSTTTAASFAFEKEDHTLGNALRYMIMKNPDVEFCGYSIPHPSEAVMNLRIQTWDGVSVFDVLRKGLEDLADLCDAVEEKFTEARDEFNAANPERNAAT
;
A
#
# COMPACT_ATOMS: atom_id res chain seq x y z
N MET A 1 -0.23 -35.34 45.48
CA MET A 1 -0.55 -35.33 44.04
C MET A 1 0.17 -34.13 43.49
N SER A 2 1.41 -34.36 43.07
CA SER A 2 2.36 -33.34 42.65
C SER A 2 2.48 -33.39 41.14
N ASN A 3 2.33 -32.24 40.49
CA ASN A 3 3.02 -31.84 39.27
C ASN A 3 2.53 -30.42 38.90
N ASP A 4 3.02 -29.41 39.61
CA ASP A 4 3.14 -28.07 39.04
C ASP A 4 4.42 -28.08 38.19
N THR A 5 4.26 -27.85 36.89
CA THR A 5 5.40 -27.71 35.96
C THR A 5 5.73 -26.22 35.90
N GLU A 6 6.84 -25.84 36.53
CA GLU A 6 7.39 -24.49 36.42
C GLU A 6 7.87 -24.25 34.98
N MET A 7 7.29 -23.24 34.31
CA MET A 7 7.76 -22.77 33.00
C MET A 7 9.07 -22.01 33.20
N GLN A 8 10.14 -22.48 32.54
CA GLN A 8 11.43 -21.79 32.50
C GLN A 8 11.37 -20.57 31.58
N ASP A 9 11.86 -19.43 32.07
CA ASP A 9 12.10 -18.22 31.28
C ASP A 9 13.04 -18.53 30.11
N ALA A 10 12.60 -18.21 28.90
CA ALA A 10 13.40 -18.30 27.69
C ALA A 10 14.41 -17.14 27.69
N THR A 11 15.68 -17.46 27.96
CA THR A 11 16.82 -16.54 27.80
C THR A 11 16.93 -16.09 26.35
N GLY A 12 17.03 -14.78 26.15
CA GLY A 12 17.12 -14.14 24.84
C GLY A 12 18.29 -14.62 23.99
N GLY A 13 17.99 -14.84 22.71
CA GLY A 13 18.96 -14.88 21.62
C GLY A 13 18.51 -13.88 20.57
N ALA A 14 19.06 -12.66 20.64
CA ALA A 14 19.00 -11.71 19.55
C ALA A 14 19.89 -12.22 18.41
N GLU A 15 19.35 -13.07 17.55
CA GLU A 15 19.98 -13.42 16.28
C GLU A 15 19.59 -12.35 15.26
N VAL A 16 20.45 -11.35 15.11
CA VAL A 16 20.46 -10.47 13.94
C VAL A 16 20.87 -11.33 12.74
N ASN A 17 19.90 -12.03 12.15
CA ASN A 17 20.06 -12.62 10.84
C ASN A 17 19.90 -11.50 9.82
N GLY A 18 21.02 -10.80 9.60
CA GLY A 18 21.26 -10.03 8.39
C GLY A 18 21.29 -10.97 7.19
N ALA A 19 20.11 -11.37 6.73
CA ALA A 19 19.89 -11.80 5.37
C ALA A 19 19.27 -10.61 4.66
N GLY A 20 19.99 -10.03 3.71
CA GLY A 20 19.35 -9.25 2.66
C GLY A 20 18.39 -10.19 1.97
N GLU A 21 17.12 -10.19 2.39
CA GLU A 21 16.05 -10.65 1.55
C GLU A 21 16.06 -9.68 0.39
N ASP A 22 16.67 -10.11 -0.73
CA ASP A 22 16.34 -9.57 -2.03
C ASP A 22 14.83 -9.71 -2.14
N PHE A 23 14.09 -8.67 -1.76
CA PHE A 23 12.67 -8.56 -2.06
C PHE A 23 12.58 -8.60 -3.57
N ALA A 24 12.39 -9.81 -4.11
CA ALA A 24 12.14 -10.00 -5.51
C ALA A 24 10.82 -9.30 -5.77
N PHE A 25 10.88 -8.06 -6.25
CA PHE A 25 9.71 -7.32 -6.74
C PHE A 25 9.09 -8.19 -7.82
N GLU A 26 8.09 -8.98 -7.46
CA GLU A 26 7.30 -9.70 -8.45
C GLU A 26 6.75 -8.66 -9.40
N LYS A 27 7.08 -8.80 -10.68
CA LYS A 27 6.67 -7.84 -11.71
C LYS A 27 5.14 -7.71 -11.64
N GLN A 28 4.66 -6.56 -11.19
CA GLN A 28 3.23 -6.31 -11.04
C GLN A 28 2.56 -6.45 -12.41
N ARG A 29 1.59 -7.35 -12.49
CA ARG A 29 0.89 -7.66 -13.73
C ARG A 29 -0.34 -6.78 -13.85
N LEU A 30 -0.15 -5.62 -14.48
CA LEU A 30 -1.22 -4.74 -14.91
C LEU A 30 -1.76 -5.20 -16.27
N ARG A 31 -3.04 -5.53 -16.34
CA ARG A 31 -3.72 -5.89 -17.60
C ARG A 31 -4.78 -4.86 -17.95
N LEU A 32 -4.80 -4.42 -19.22
CA LEU A 32 -5.88 -3.60 -19.75
C LEU A 32 -7.03 -4.51 -20.19
N LEU A 33 -8.23 -4.30 -19.65
CA LEU A 33 -9.41 -5.06 -20.03
C LEU A 33 -10.01 -4.55 -21.35
N PRO A 34 -10.67 -5.42 -22.13
CA PRO A 34 -11.30 -5.03 -23.39
C PRO A 34 -12.42 -3.99 -23.19
N GLY A 35 -12.64 -3.14 -24.19
CA GLY A 35 -13.57 -2.00 -24.09
C GLY A 35 -12.95 -0.75 -23.47
N SER A 36 -11.63 -0.63 -23.52
CA SER A 36 -10.88 0.56 -23.10
C SER A 36 -10.72 1.54 -24.26
N THR A 37 -11.10 2.80 -24.04
CA THR A 37 -10.85 3.95 -24.89
C THR A 37 -9.79 4.86 -24.24
N THR A 38 -9.40 5.92 -24.92
CA THR A 38 -8.46 6.92 -24.38
C THR A 38 -9.02 7.67 -23.17
N THR A 39 -10.34 7.82 -23.08
CA THR A 39 -11.05 8.53 -22.01
C THR A 39 -11.74 7.61 -21.00
N ALA A 40 -11.81 6.30 -21.26
CA ALA A 40 -12.42 5.35 -20.34
C ALA A 40 -11.76 3.97 -20.44
N ALA A 41 -11.07 3.54 -19.39
CA ALA A 41 -10.37 2.26 -19.36
C ALA A 41 -10.61 1.47 -18.08
N SER A 42 -10.53 0.15 -18.20
CA SER A 42 -10.57 -0.77 -17.06
C SER A 42 -9.21 -1.48 -16.93
N PHE A 43 -8.60 -1.38 -15.77
CA PHE A 43 -7.31 -1.96 -15.43
C PHE A 43 -7.51 -3.10 -14.43
N ALA A 44 -6.92 -4.26 -14.70
CA ALA A 44 -6.88 -5.38 -13.77
C ALA A 44 -5.49 -5.48 -13.16
N PHE A 45 -5.42 -5.33 -11.84
CA PHE A 45 -4.23 -5.52 -11.03
C PHE A 45 -4.24 -6.93 -10.45
N GLU A 46 -3.23 -7.73 -10.75
CA GLU A 46 -3.04 -9.04 -10.13
C GLU A 46 -2.34 -8.90 -8.77
N LYS A 47 -2.75 -9.74 -7.82
CA LYS A 47 -2.25 -9.78 -6.43
C LYS A 47 -2.46 -8.50 -5.62
N GLU A 48 -3.44 -7.69 -6.00
CA GLU A 48 -3.84 -6.48 -5.28
C GLU A 48 -5.28 -6.59 -4.78
N ASP A 49 -5.58 -5.89 -3.68
CA ASP A 49 -6.87 -5.92 -3.02
C ASP A 49 -7.39 -4.50 -2.63
N HIS A 50 -8.30 -4.44 -1.66
CA HIS A 50 -8.88 -3.20 -1.14
C HIS A 50 -7.85 -2.18 -0.66
N THR A 51 -6.65 -2.62 -0.26
CA THR A 51 -5.59 -1.77 0.27
C THR A 51 -5.14 -0.77 -0.78
N LEU A 52 -4.60 -1.26 -1.90
CA LEU A 52 -4.21 -0.40 -3.03
C LEU A 52 -5.45 0.21 -3.70
N GLY A 53 -6.52 -0.57 -3.85
CA GLY A 53 -7.72 -0.13 -4.57
C GLY A 53 -8.38 1.09 -3.96
N ASN A 54 -8.59 1.09 -2.65
CA ASN A 54 -9.24 2.21 -1.97
C ASN A 54 -8.36 3.45 -1.94
N ALA A 55 -7.05 3.28 -1.68
CA ALA A 55 -6.08 4.37 -1.67
C ALA A 55 -6.00 5.03 -3.05
N LEU A 56 -5.79 4.24 -4.11
CA LEU A 56 -5.66 4.74 -5.47
C LEU A 56 -6.97 5.37 -5.97
N ARG A 57 -8.12 4.77 -5.65
CA ARG A 57 -9.44 5.38 -5.95
C ARG A 57 -9.55 6.78 -5.32
N TYR A 58 -9.13 6.93 -4.07
CA TYR A 58 -9.23 8.21 -3.37
C TYR A 58 -8.36 9.28 -4.05
N MET A 59 -7.11 8.95 -4.38
CA MET A 59 -6.18 9.88 -5.03
C MET A 59 -6.66 10.28 -6.43
N ILE A 60 -7.08 9.31 -7.24
CA ILE A 60 -7.58 9.58 -8.59
C ILE A 60 -8.86 10.46 -8.56
N MET A 61 -9.78 10.21 -7.63
CA MET A 61 -11.00 11.01 -7.47
C MET A 61 -10.75 12.47 -7.06
N LYS A 62 -9.55 12.82 -6.58
CA LYS A 62 -9.18 14.21 -6.26
C LYS A 62 -8.86 15.02 -7.51
N ASN A 63 -8.52 14.37 -8.62
CA ASN A 63 -8.23 15.04 -9.87
C ASN A 63 -9.54 15.53 -10.51
N PRO A 64 -9.71 16.84 -10.77
CA PRO A 64 -10.92 17.39 -11.40
C PRO A 64 -11.16 16.87 -12.83
N ASP A 65 -10.13 16.36 -13.49
CA ASP A 65 -10.20 15.81 -14.84
C ASP A 65 -10.84 14.40 -14.89
N VAL A 66 -11.15 13.83 -13.73
CA VAL A 66 -11.78 12.51 -13.58
C VAL A 66 -13.27 12.66 -13.34
N GLU A 67 -14.06 12.04 -14.19
CA GLU A 67 -15.52 11.95 -14.03
C GLU A 67 -15.89 10.81 -13.09
N PHE A 68 -15.25 9.65 -13.26
CA PHE A 68 -15.57 8.45 -12.49
C PHE A 68 -14.33 7.61 -12.21
N CYS A 69 -14.17 7.19 -10.97
CA CYS A 69 -13.19 6.18 -10.58
C CYS A 69 -13.80 5.21 -9.55
N GLY A 70 -13.69 3.91 -9.83
CA GLY A 70 -14.19 2.85 -8.96
C GLY A 70 -13.39 1.58 -9.11
N TYR A 71 -13.29 0.81 -8.02
CA TYR A 71 -12.66 -0.50 -8.04
C TYR A 71 -13.63 -1.58 -7.58
N SER A 72 -13.45 -2.80 -8.07
CA SER A 72 -14.19 -3.98 -7.65
C SER A 72 -13.31 -5.22 -7.67
N ILE A 73 -13.54 -6.11 -6.72
CA ILE A 73 -12.95 -7.45 -6.70
C ILE A 73 -14.06 -8.40 -7.16
N PRO A 74 -13.92 -9.05 -8.33
CA PRO A 74 -14.99 -9.85 -8.91
C PRO A 74 -15.37 -11.04 -8.02
N HIS A 75 -14.38 -11.63 -7.34
CA HIS A 75 -14.59 -12.73 -6.41
C HIS A 75 -13.49 -12.75 -5.33
N PRO A 76 -13.81 -12.94 -4.03
CA PRO A 76 -12.81 -12.91 -2.94
C PRO A 76 -11.69 -13.96 -3.06
N SER A 77 -11.93 -15.07 -3.76
CA SER A 77 -10.93 -16.11 -3.99
C SER A 77 -9.96 -15.81 -5.14
N GLU A 78 -10.24 -14.77 -5.94
CA GLU A 78 -9.33 -14.30 -6.98
C GLU A 78 -8.61 -13.06 -6.46
N ALA A 79 -7.27 -13.12 -6.38
CA ALA A 79 -6.46 -11.96 -6.05
C ALA A 79 -6.32 -11.05 -7.29
N VAL A 80 -7.44 -10.54 -7.79
CA VAL A 80 -7.49 -9.61 -8.92
C VAL A 80 -8.41 -8.46 -8.57
N MET A 81 -7.90 -7.24 -8.70
CA MET A 81 -8.65 -6.01 -8.52
C MET A 81 -8.86 -5.32 -9.86
N ASN A 82 -10.12 -5.02 -10.18
CA ASN A 82 -10.47 -4.26 -11.37
C ASN A 82 -10.71 -2.80 -11.00
N LEU A 83 -9.97 -1.88 -11.62
CA LEU A 83 -10.12 -0.43 -11.48
C LEU A 83 -10.65 0.16 -12.78
N ARG A 84 -11.80 0.84 -12.74
CA ARG A 84 -12.38 1.58 -13.86
C ARG A 84 -12.13 3.07 -13.66
N ILE A 85 -11.59 3.73 -14.68
CA ILE A 85 -11.39 5.18 -14.72
C ILE A 85 -12.12 5.72 -15.96
N GLN A 86 -12.84 6.83 -15.78
CA GLN A 86 -13.42 7.64 -16.85
C GLN A 86 -13.02 9.09 -16.62
N THR A 87 -12.46 9.70 -17.65
CA THR A 87 -11.98 11.08 -17.66
C THR A 87 -12.87 11.93 -18.57
N TRP A 88 -12.84 13.24 -18.33
CA TRP A 88 -13.46 14.20 -19.24
C TRP A 88 -12.73 14.26 -20.59
N ASP A 89 -13.39 14.84 -21.59
CA ASP A 89 -12.87 14.93 -22.96
C ASP A 89 -11.51 15.64 -22.99
N GLY A 90 -10.53 14.99 -23.64
CA GLY A 90 -9.19 15.54 -23.86
C GLY A 90 -8.11 15.07 -22.88
N VAL A 91 -8.46 14.29 -21.85
CA VAL A 91 -7.49 13.74 -20.89
C VAL A 91 -7.38 12.23 -21.03
N SER A 92 -6.14 11.74 -21.14
CA SER A 92 -5.83 10.31 -21.22
C SER A 92 -5.97 9.64 -19.85
N VAL A 93 -6.73 8.55 -19.80
CA VAL A 93 -6.84 7.69 -18.60
C VAL A 93 -5.50 7.13 -18.12
N PHE A 94 -4.54 6.95 -19.03
CA PHE A 94 -3.21 6.46 -18.67
C PHE A 94 -2.39 7.50 -17.91
N ASP A 95 -2.54 8.77 -18.29
CA ASP A 95 -1.84 9.88 -17.62
C ASP A 95 -2.44 10.13 -16.24
N VAL A 96 -3.76 10.03 -16.13
CA VAL A 96 -4.47 10.09 -14.84
C VAL A 96 -4.06 8.94 -13.93
N LEU A 97 -3.96 7.71 -14.44
CA LEU A 97 -3.53 6.57 -13.64
C LEU A 97 -2.09 6.74 -13.15
N ARG A 98 -1.18 7.17 -14.04
CA ARG A 98 0.22 7.43 -13.69
C ARG A 98 0.31 8.50 -12.60
N LYS A 99 -0.35 9.63 -12.81
CA LYS A 99 -0.38 10.73 -11.86
C LYS A 99 -0.97 10.30 -10.51
N GLY A 100 -2.05 9.52 -10.52
CA GLY A 100 -2.65 9.02 -9.29
C GLY A 100 -1.75 8.08 -8.49
N LEU A 101 -0.88 7.32 -9.16
CA LEU A 101 0.14 6.49 -8.50
C LEU A 101 1.31 7.33 -7.96
N GLU A 102 1.77 8.32 -8.73
CA GLU A 102 2.81 9.27 -8.30
C GLU A 102 2.35 10.08 -7.08
N ASP A 103 1.14 10.67 -7.14
CA ASP A 103 0.55 11.42 -6.04
C ASP A 103 0.39 10.55 -4.77
N LEU A 104 0.09 9.24 -4.93
CA LEU A 104 -0.01 8.31 -3.82
C LEU A 104 1.36 8.02 -3.18
N ALA A 105 2.40 7.86 -3.99
CA ALA A 105 3.76 7.68 -3.50
C ALA A 105 4.25 8.93 -2.75
N ASP A 106 4.06 10.12 -3.31
CA ASP A 106 4.42 11.39 -2.69
C ASP A 106 3.71 11.59 -1.34
N LEU A 107 2.44 11.16 -1.24
CA LEU A 107 1.70 11.19 0.02
C LEU A 107 2.32 10.25 1.07
N CYS A 108 2.72 9.04 0.67
CA CYS A 108 3.38 8.10 1.57
C CYS A 108 4.70 8.65 2.09
N ASP A 109 5.52 9.24 1.22
CA ASP A 109 6.81 9.86 1.59
C ASP A 109 6.61 11.00 2.61
N ALA A 110 5.64 11.88 2.36
CA ALA A 110 5.33 12.98 3.27
C ALA A 110 4.83 12.49 4.64
N VAL A 111 4.04 11.41 4.67
CA VAL A 111 3.57 10.81 5.93
C VAL A 111 4.72 10.14 6.69
N GLU A 112 5.62 9.44 5.99
CA GLU A 112 6.78 8.78 6.58
C GLU A 112 7.74 9.81 7.21
N GLU A 113 8.03 10.91 6.51
CA GLU A 113 8.87 11.99 7.01
C GLU A 113 8.30 12.57 8.31
N LYS A 114 7.02 13.00 8.29
CA LYS A 114 6.36 13.61 9.46
C LYS A 114 6.25 12.64 10.63
N PHE A 115 6.00 11.37 10.36
CA PHE A 115 5.95 10.34 11.39
C PHE A 115 7.33 10.12 12.02
N THR A 116 8.38 10.07 11.20
CA THR A 116 9.76 9.86 11.66
C THR A 116 10.23 11.02 12.52
N GLU A 117 9.99 12.27 12.10
CA GLU A 117 10.25 13.47 12.90
C GLU A 117 9.56 13.41 14.26
N ALA A 118 8.24 13.17 14.28
CA ALA A 118 7.45 13.12 15.51
C ALA A 118 7.88 11.97 16.44
N ARG A 119 8.24 10.81 15.87
CA ARG A 119 8.77 9.66 16.62
C ARG A 119 10.10 10.00 17.28
N ASP A 120 11.00 10.64 16.55
CA ASP A 120 12.34 10.96 17.04
C ASP A 120 12.29 12.05 18.12
N GLU A 121 11.44 13.06 17.96
CA GLU A 121 11.14 14.04 19.00
C GLU A 121 10.56 13.38 20.26
N PHE A 122 9.60 12.46 20.10
CA PHE A 122 9.00 11.72 21.21
C PHE A 122 10.04 10.88 21.96
N ASN A 123 10.92 10.20 21.22
CA ASN A 123 11.99 9.38 21.79
C ASN A 123 13.04 10.23 22.53
N ALA A 124 13.39 11.40 21.98
CA ALA A 124 14.30 12.35 22.63
C ALA A 124 13.71 12.93 23.92
N ALA A 125 12.40 13.17 23.96
CA ALA A 125 11.69 13.66 25.14
C ALA A 125 11.46 12.58 26.22
N ASN A 126 11.50 11.29 25.87
CA ASN A 126 11.23 10.17 26.78
C ASN A 126 12.37 9.14 26.82
N PRO A 127 13.60 9.53 27.19
CA PRO A 127 14.78 8.66 27.11
C PRO A 127 14.70 7.43 28.03
N GLU A 128 13.99 7.51 29.16
CA GLU A 128 13.89 6.39 30.11
C GLU A 128 13.02 5.23 29.59
N ARG A 129 12.12 5.49 28.62
CA ARG A 129 11.29 4.44 28.01
C ARG A 129 12.08 3.56 27.02
N ASN A 130 13.17 4.09 26.48
CA ASN A 130 14.04 3.38 25.54
C ASN A 130 15.14 2.56 26.25
N ALA A 131 15.31 2.72 27.56
CA ALA A 131 16.33 2.05 28.36
C ALA A 131 15.82 0.77 29.08
N ALA A 132 14.52 0.48 29.01
CA ALA A 132 13.87 -0.62 29.73
C ALA A 132 13.56 -1.86 28.85
N THR A 133 14.24 -2.03 27.71
CA THR A 133 14.17 -3.22 26.85
C THR A 133 15.58 -3.65 26.49
#